data_AF-A0A2H5VMR4-F1
#
_entry.id   AF-A0A2H5VMR4-F1
#
_cell.length_a   1.000
_cell.length_b   1.000
_cell.length_c   1.000
_cell.angle_alpha   90.00
_cell.angle_beta   90.00
_cell.angle_gamma   90.00
#
_symmetry.space_group_name_H-M   'P 1'
#
loop_
_entity.id
_entity.type
_entity.pdbx_description
1 polymer ?
#
loop_
_entity_poly.entity_id
_entity_poly.type
_entity_poly.pdbx_seq_one_letter_code
_entity_poly.pdbx_strand_id
1 'polypeptide(L)'
;MVMTAGLYGRRPRLCQGARARTLARVVKTEGEYAIVISRLEGGAMRRRRMHVLWTWASLWVLILGALSFRPLWAQHSEPSAPPRAPQEPISLGRVRPLMVKRVGVDVENLWYLSLHEAILKALESNNEIQVQRTGVQISEFALRAVEGAYDPVISIGTPPPAAALAATGFAGGAASQGFGFESRSTPTASRLLAGRDALAQRSRTFTYNFGIGQLLPTGGNWQFTFSNQRTTTNSIFATLNPQFFTTLSLDFVQPLWRNFRWNQTKQQIRIAKKALDLSDSQFRQRVIEIITQVQKAYYDLIFAIRNVEILQEAVELARRQHAENEQRVEAGTLPPIELHQSLAEIERRNQELIAAIAQVTVAENALKGLILPNLNDPLWRANIVPTEEIAYVPPAIDEERALRLALLNRPEVKQLHLQKEQTDIAVRYFANQTRPAINLIARYASFGLAGTEVPPSPEFPFLAGGVAALFLGGPGQAIENALRQRFRDVAIGVSISFPLRNRTAEAQLGQAKAQARALDYQEQQLLQRIAIEVRNALQNVEAARQSIEAARAARLAREKQLEGEQERFAAGMSTNFLVLQYQNQLSQARGAELQALVAYNKAIAELQRVMGTTLDVYNIRLSTDSR
;
A
#
# COMPACT_ATOMS: atom_id res chain seq x y z
N MET A 1 21.06 54.55 -33.63
CA MET A 1 19.86 54.74 -34.48
C MET A 1 18.81 53.77 -33.96
N VAL A 2 17.67 54.13 -33.36
CA VAL A 2 16.74 55.30 -33.48
C VAL A 2 15.72 55.13 -34.62
N MET A 3 14.45 55.50 -34.34
CA MET A 3 13.20 55.32 -35.14
C MET A 3 12.68 53.88 -35.20
N THR A 4 11.44 53.49 -34.84
CA THR A 4 10.18 54.15 -34.37
C THR A 4 9.35 54.99 -35.36
N ALA A 5 8.34 54.35 -35.96
CA ALA A 5 7.02 54.87 -36.40
C ALA A 5 6.09 53.67 -36.67
N GLY A 6 4.75 53.73 -36.64
CA GLY A 6 3.78 54.77 -36.26
C GLY A 6 2.34 54.21 -36.36
N LEU A 7 1.35 54.81 -35.68
CA LEU A 7 -0.06 54.38 -35.73
C LEU A 7 -0.88 55.21 -36.73
N TYR A 8 -1.86 54.61 -37.42
CA TYR A 8 -3.31 54.92 -37.29
C TYR A 8 -4.21 54.06 -38.22
N GLY A 9 -5.50 53.94 -37.87
CA GLY A 9 -6.54 53.34 -38.74
C GLY A 9 -7.83 52.95 -38.00
N ARG A 10 -9.01 53.45 -38.43
CA ARG A 10 -10.31 53.19 -37.77
C ARG A 10 -11.24 52.30 -38.63
N ARG A 11 -11.84 51.30 -37.94
CA ARG A 11 -13.21 50.69 -38.02
C ARG A 11 -14.21 51.20 -39.11
N PRO A 12 -15.26 50.42 -39.52
CA PRO A 12 -16.02 49.44 -38.69
C PRO A 12 -16.65 48.17 -39.37
N ARG A 13 -17.28 47.30 -38.54
CA ARG A 13 -18.32 46.25 -38.85
C ARG A 13 -17.81 45.03 -39.69
N LEU A 14 -18.18 43.76 -39.44
CA LEU A 14 -19.43 43.13 -38.94
C LEU A 14 -19.16 41.73 -38.27
N CYS A 15 -20.20 41.07 -37.73
CA CYS A 15 -20.30 39.67 -37.23
C CYS A 15 -19.30 39.20 -36.13
N GLN A 16 -19.73 39.01 -34.86
CA GLN A 16 -20.46 37.84 -34.29
C GLN A 16 -19.61 36.57 -34.06
N GLY A 17 -19.65 36.02 -32.83
CA GLY A 17 -18.97 34.79 -32.41
C GLY A 17 -18.49 34.86 -30.95
N ALA A 18 -19.31 34.43 -29.99
CA ALA A 18 -19.03 34.65 -28.56
C ALA A 18 -17.98 33.66 -27.98
N ARG A 19 -17.10 34.17 -27.11
CA ARG A 19 -16.24 33.37 -26.22
C ARG A 19 -16.74 33.48 -24.78
N ALA A 20 -17.10 32.36 -24.16
CA ALA A 20 -17.23 32.27 -22.71
C ALA A 20 -15.91 31.76 -22.12
N ARG A 21 -15.21 32.58 -21.34
CA ARG A 21 -14.11 32.17 -20.46
C ARG A 21 -14.61 32.27 -19.02
N THR A 22 -14.86 31.13 -18.38
CA THR A 22 -15.20 31.11 -16.95
C THR A 22 -13.93 31.36 -16.12
N LEU A 23 -13.83 32.54 -15.52
CA LEU A 23 -12.82 32.87 -14.52
C LEU A 23 -13.51 32.92 -13.15
N ALA A 24 -13.34 31.87 -12.35
CA ALA A 24 -13.74 31.91 -10.95
C ALA A 24 -12.71 32.71 -10.15
N ARG A 25 -13.17 33.74 -9.43
CA ARG A 25 -12.36 34.57 -8.54
C ARG A 25 -12.85 34.37 -7.12
N VAL A 26 -12.05 33.73 -6.27
CA VAL A 26 -12.39 33.57 -4.85
C VAL A 26 -12.19 34.91 -4.13
N VAL A 27 -13.22 35.34 -3.41
CA VAL A 27 -13.14 36.42 -2.41
C VAL A 27 -13.60 35.80 -1.09
N LYS A 28 -12.93 36.15 0.00
CA LYS A 28 -13.17 35.59 1.34
C LYS A 28 -13.95 36.60 2.18
N THR A 29 -15.15 36.23 2.60
CA THR A 29 -15.92 36.88 3.67
C THR A 29 -16.42 35.82 4.65
N GLU A 30 -16.92 36.25 5.80
CA GLU A 30 -17.09 35.44 7.01
C GLU A 30 -18.49 34.81 7.11
N GLY A 31 -18.58 33.66 7.79
CA GLY A 31 -19.84 33.03 8.18
C GLY A 31 -20.52 32.20 7.08
N GLU A 32 -21.00 31.01 7.48
CA GLU A 32 -22.07 30.20 6.86
C GLU A 32 -21.94 29.79 5.37
N TYR A 33 -21.98 28.47 5.13
CA TYR A 33 -22.10 27.89 3.79
C TYR A 33 -23.44 27.16 3.61
N ALA A 34 -24.44 27.85 3.06
CA ALA A 34 -25.70 27.24 2.64
C ALA A 34 -25.61 26.69 1.20
N ILE A 35 -25.71 25.37 1.03
CA ILE A 35 -25.73 24.73 -0.29
C ILE A 35 -27.17 24.70 -0.84
N VAL A 36 -27.51 25.69 -1.67
CA VAL A 36 -28.83 25.75 -2.34
C VAL A 36 -28.73 25.14 -3.75
N ILE A 37 -29.30 23.95 -3.93
CA ILE A 37 -29.42 23.29 -5.24
C ILE A 37 -30.73 23.73 -5.91
N SER A 38 -30.68 24.75 -6.76
CA SER A 38 -31.83 25.23 -7.53
C SER A 38 -32.01 24.45 -8.85
N ARG A 39 -32.99 23.55 -8.87
CA ARG A 39 -33.43 22.83 -10.08
C ARG A 39 -34.19 23.79 -11.01
N LEU A 40 -33.78 23.90 -12.26
CA LEU A 40 -34.48 24.67 -13.30
C LEU A 40 -34.81 23.80 -14.52
N GLU A 41 -35.98 23.18 -14.47
CA GLU A 41 -36.72 22.73 -15.64
C GLU A 41 -37.65 23.86 -16.11
N GLY A 42 -38.04 23.88 -17.39
CA GLY A 42 -39.05 24.82 -17.91
C GLY A 42 -38.63 25.56 -19.19
N GLY A 43 -38.90 24.95 -20.35
CA GLY A 43 -38.78 25.62 -21.64
C GLY A 43 -40.04 26.39 -22.04
N ALA A 44 -39.90 27.33 -22.98
CA ALA A 44 -40.99 28.04 -23.64
C ALA A 44 -40.54 28.38 -25.09
N MET A 45 -41.39 28.67 -26.09
CA MET A 45 -42.83 28.92 -26.12
C MET A 45 -43.35 28.83 -27.58
N ARG A 46 -44.64 28.53 -27.84
CA ARG A 46 -45.52 29.36 -28.71
C ARG A 46 -46.95 28.83 -28.94
N ARG A 47 -47.93 29.72 -28.73
CA ARG A 47 -49.25 29.88 -29.42
C ARG A 47 -50.21 28.66 -29.40
N ARG A 48 -51.48 28.79 -29.00
CA ARG A 48 -52.49 29.80 -29.44
C ARG A 48 -53.55 30.11 -28.35
N ARG A 49 -54.30 31.23 -28.57
CA ARG A 49 -55.74 31.54 -28.33
C ARG A 49 -56.61 30.53 -27.52
N MET A 50 -57.64 30.91 -26.73
CA MET A 50 -58.48 32.13 -26.73
C MET A 50 -59.37 32.28 -25.45
N HIS A 51 -59.64 33.51 -24.98
CA HIS A 51 -60.67 33.95 -23.96
C HIS A 51 -60.63 33.27 -22.56
N VAL A 52 -61.34 33.66 -21.48
CA VAL A 52 -62.33 34.72 -21.11
C VAL A 52 -61.90 35.25 -19.71
N LEU A 53 -61.52 36.53 -19.48
CA LEU A 53 -62.30 37.70 -19.01
C LEU A 53 -63.18 37.59 -17.73
N TRP A 54 -62.76 38.27 -16.64
CA TRP A 54 -63.59 38.98 -15.60
C TRP A 54 -64.49 38.08 -14.69
N THR A 55 -65.09 38.43 -13.53
CA THR A 55 -65.31 39.61 -12.62
C THR A 55 -65.86 39.02 -11.28
N TRP A 56 -65.93 39.60 -10.05
CA TRP A 56 -65.45 40.80 -9.30
C TRP A 56 -65.57 40.45 -7.77
N ALA A 57 -64.75 40.94 -6.82
CA ALA A 57 -64.75 42.23 -6.09
C ALA A 57 -65.89 42.49 -5.03
N SER A 58 -65.53 42.39 -3.74
CA SER A 58 -66.13 43.01 -2.51
C SER A 58 -67.61 42.64 -2.12
N LEU A 59 -68.22 42.98 -0.95
CA LEU A 59 -68.02 44.05 0.07
C LEU A 59 -68.80 43.72 1.42
N TRP A 60 -68.45 44.33 2.57
CA TRP A 60 -69.12 44.34 3.93
C TRP A 60 -69.25 43.04 4.79
N VAL A 61 -69.63 43.04 6.10
CA VAL A 61 -69.03 43.63 7.35
C VAL A 61 -69.97 43.47 8.61
N LEU A 62 -69.42 43.19 9.82
CA LEU A 62 -70.10 43.04 11.17
C LEU A 62 -71.05 41.82 11.34
N ILE A 63 -71.39 41.24 12.53
CA ILE A 63 -70.92 41.37 13.94
C ILE A 63 -71.14 40.03 14.74
N LEU A 64 -70.50 39.90 15.92
CA LEU A 64 -70.59 38.86 16.99
C LEU A 64 -71.31 37.51 16.76
N GLY A 65 -70.62 36.42 17.10
CA GLY A 65 -71.20 35.10 17.40
C GLY A 65 -70.16 34.10 17.93
N ALA A 66 -70.01 33.99 19.25
CA ALA A 66 -68.87 33.27 19.86
C ALA A 66 -69.16 31.77 20.09
N LEU A 67 -68.44 30.89 19.39
CA LEU A 67 -68.34 29.45 19.73
C LEU A 67 -67.08 28.77 19.15
N SER A 68 -65.93 29.42 19.24
CA SER A 68 -64.64 28.83 18.81
C SER A 68 -64.15 27.79 19.82
N PHE A 69 -64.38 26.50 19.53
CA PHE A 69 -63.69 25.41 20.21
C PHE A 69 -62.17 25.58 20.04
N ARG A 70 -61.45 25.84 21.14
CA ARG A 70 -59.98 25.77 21.16
C ARG A 70 -59.57 24.29 21.22
N PRO A 71 -58.69 23.79 20.33
CA PRO A 71 -58.08 22.48 20.52
C PRO A 71 -57.15 22.54 21.73
N LEU A 72 -57.57 21.93 22.84
CA LEU A 72 -56.79 21.82 24.09
C LEU A 72 -55.71 20.74 23.96
N TRP A 73 -54.66 21.05 23.20
CA TRP A 73 -53.37 20.37 23.29
C TRP A 73 -52.31 21.42 23.61
N ALA A 74 -52.24 21.78 24.90
CA ALA A 74 -51.12 22.56 25.40
C ALA A 74 -49.85 21.73 25.20
N GLN A 75 -48.89 22.27 24.45
CA GLN A 75 -47.53 21.75 24.48
C GLN A 75 -47.03 21.91 25.92
N HIS A 76 -46.97 20.79 26.65
CA HIS A 76 -46.02 20.69 27.74
C HIS A 76 -44.66 20.85 27.08
N SER A 77 -44.02 22.00 27.29
CA SER A 77 -42.57 22.06 27.28
C SER A 77 -42.12 21.05 28.34
N GLU A 78 -41.57 19.91 27.91
CA GLU A 78 -40.83 19.06 28.83
C GLU A 78 -39.82 19.94 29.57
N PRO A 79 -39.72 19.87 30.91
CA PRO A 79 -38.67 20.58 31.61
C PRO A 79 -37.35 20.05 31.04
N SER A 80 -36.61 20.92 30.35
CA SER A 80 -35.31 20.59 29.78
C SER A 80 -34.48 19.91 30.86
N ALA A 81 -34.12 18.64 30.65
CA ALA A 81 -33.46 17.84 31.67
C ALA A 81 -32.30 18.65 32.27
N PRO A 82 -32.24 18.80 33.61
CA PRO A 82 -31.35 19.76 34.24
C PRO A 82 -29.93 19.51 33.74
N PRO A 83 -29.17 20.56 33.37
CA PRO A 83 -27.85 20.40 32.78
C PRO A 83 -27.03 19.51 33.72
N ARG A 84 -26.71 18.30 33.25
CA ARG A 84 -26.09 17.27 34.10
C ARG A 84 -24.86 17.89 34.74
N ALA A 85 -24.81 17.84 36.07
CA ALA A 85 -23.67 18.34 36.83
C ALA A 85 -22.38 17.77 36.22
N PRO A 86 -21.29 18.57 36.12
CA PRO A 86 -20.06 18.15 35.48
C PRO A 86 -19.62 16.81 36.07
N GLN A 87 -19.67 15.77 35.23
CA GLN A 87 -19.38 14.41 35.67
C GLN A 87 -17.93 14.37 36.15
N GLU A 88 -17.71 14.03 37.42
CA GLU A 88 -16.36 13.86 37.95
C GLU A 88 -15.62 12.83 37.07
N PRO A 89 -14.36 13.12 36.69
CA PRO A 89 -13.62 12.29 35.74
C PRO A 89 -13.53 10.87 36.28
N ILE A 90 -14.00 9.90 35.49
CA ILE A 90 -14.01 8.50 35.91
C ILE A 90 -12.56 8.04 36.00
N SER A 91 -12.09 7.90 37.23
CA SER A 91 -10.73 7.55 37.62
C SER A 91 -10.81 6.23 38.40
N LEU A 92 -10.57 5.12 37.70
CA LEU A 92 -10.23 3.85 38.34
C LEU A 92 -8.72 3.84 38.48
N GLY A 93 -8.23 4.02 39.72
CA GLY A 93 -6.81 4.25 40.02
C GLY A 93 -5.84 3.18 39.50
N ARG A 94 -4.56 3.25 39.89
CA ARG A 94 -3.54 2.34 39.33
C ARG A 94 -3.83 0.86 39.61
N VAL A 95 -3.56 0.03 38.61
CA VAL A 95 -3.71 -1.43 38.64
C VAL A 95 -2.77 -2.02 39.70
N ARG A 96 -3.22 -3.01 40.48
CA ARG A 96 -2.36 -3.70 41.46
C ARG A 96 -1.59 -4.83 40.77
N PRO A 97 -0.32 -5.08 41.12
CA PRO A 97 0.43 -6.20 40.56
C PRO A 97 -0.22 -7.53 40.96
N LEU A 98 -0.50 -8.41 39.99
CA LEU A 98 -1.13 -9.70 40.27
C LEU A 98 -0.08 -10.69 40.78
N MET A 99 0.03 -10.82 42.10
CA MET A 99 1.00 -11.68 42.78
C MET A 99 0.58 -13.17 42.85
N VAL A 100 -0.02 -13.69 41.77
CA VAL A 100 -0.50 -15.09 41.68
C VAL A 100 0.41 -15.89 40.75
N LYS A 101 0.77 -17.11 41.15
CA LYS A 101 1.57 -18.03 40.33
C LYS A 101 0.81 -18.44 39.07
N ARG A 102 1.39 -18.14 37.90
CA ARG A 102 0.80 -18.39 36.56
C ARG A 102 1.79 -19.17 35.68
N VAL A 103 1.30 -19.83 34.64
CA VAL A 103 2.15 -20.64 33.75
C VAL A 103 2.99 -19.73 32.87
N GLY A 104 4.32 -19.87 32.93
CA GLY A 104 5.26 -19.14 32.09
C GLY A 104 5.59 -17.70 32.54
N VAL A 105 5.10 -17.26 33.71
CA VAL A 105 5.35 -15.91 34.24
C VAL A 105 5.99 -15.99 35.63
N ASP A 106 7.15 -15.36 35.77
CA ASP A 106 7.90 -15.21 37.02
C ASP A 106 7.31 -14.02 37.80
N VAL A 107 6.48 -14.34 38.80
CA VAL A 107 5.58 -13.38 39.50
C VAL A 107 6.31 -12.15 40.08
N GLU A 108 7.52 -12.36 40.60
CA GLU A 108 8.36 -11.35 41.24
C GLU A 108 9.03 -10.38 40.25
N ASN A 109 9.13 -10.78 38.97
CA ASN A 109 9.77 -9.98 37.92
C ASN A 109 8.76 -8.96 37.35
N LEU A 110 8.39 -7.97 38.18
CA LEU A 110 7.39 -6.95 37.85
C LEU A 110 7.90 -5.98 36.77
N TRP A 111 7.24 -5.97 35.62
CA TRP A 111 7.50 -5.02 34.54
C TRP A 111 6.37 -3.99 34.44
N TYR A 112 6.63 -2.79 34.97
CA TYR A 112 5.76 -1.64 34.79
C TYR A 112 5.80 -1.14 33.34
N LEU A 113 4.62 -0.95 32.74
CA LEU A 113 4.49 -0.60 31.32
C LEU A 113 3.32 0.38 31.10
N SER A 114 3.58 1.54 30.49
CA SER A 114 2.55 2.45 29.97
C SER A 114 2.12 2.08 28.55
N LEU A 115 0.99 2.63 28.08
CA LEU A 115 0.55 2.43 26.70
C LEU A 115 1.55 3.01 25.70
N HIS A 116 2.15 4.16 26.02
CA HIS A 116 3.14 4.80 25.15
C HIS A 116 4.41 3.93 24.99
N GLU A 117 4.93 3.38 26.09
CA GLU A 117 6.09 2.46 26.04
C GLU A 117 5.76 1.15 25.32
N ALA A 118 4.54 0.62 25.47
CA ALA A 118 4.08 -0.56 24.73
C ALA A 118 4.03 -0.28 23.22
N ILE A 119 3.55 0.90 22.82
CA ILE A 119 3.56 1.36 21.42
C ILE A 119 4.99 1.55 20.90
N LEU A 120 5.88 2.19 21.66
CA LEU A 120 7.29 2.37 21.27
C LEU A 120 8.00 1.02 21.06
N LYS A 121 7.82 0.05 21.97
CA LYS A 121 8.36 -1.29 21.81
C LYS A 121 7.79 -2.02 20.60
N ALA A 122 6.50 -1.89 20.31
CA ALA A 122 5.95 -2.44 19.06
C ALA A 122 6.61 -1.81 17.82
N LEU A 123 6.82 -0.49 17.78
CA LEU A 123 7.47 0.21 16.65
C LEU A 123 8.94 -0.21 16.44
N GLU A 124 9.62 -0.59 17.51
CA GLU A 124 11.01 -1.05 17.50
C GLU A 124 11.12 -2.54 17.13
N SER A 125 10.45 -3.42 17.90
CA SER A 125 10.66 -4.87 17.87
C SER A 125 9.58 -5.70 17.19
N ASN A 126 8.44 -5.15 16.75
CA ASN A 126 7.41 -5.95 16.10
C ASN A 126 7.87 -6.47 14.71
N ASN A 127 7.91 -7.80 14.58
CA ASN A 127 8.39 -8.47 13.36
C ASN A 127 7.58 -8.14 12.10
N GLU A 128 6.27 -7.85 12.20
CA GLU A 128 5.48 -7.47 11.03
C GLU A 128 5.85 -6.07 10.50
N ILE A 129 6.17 -5.12 11.40
CA ILE A 129 6.68 -3.80 11.03
C ILE A 129 8.03 -3.96 10.31
N GLN A 130 8.90 -4.85 10.80
CA GLN A 130 10.19 -5.12 10.16
C GLN A 130 10.02 -5.82 8.79
N VAL A 131 9.07 -6.75 8.64
CA VAL A 131 8.72 -7.36 7.34
C VAL A 131 8.22 -6.31 6.34
N GLN A 132 7.31 -5.41 6.75
CA GLN A 132 6.83 -4.35 5.86
C GLN A 132 7.93 -3.32 5.52
N ARG A 133 8.79 -2.97 6.49
CA ARG A 133 10.00 -2.13 6.26
C ARG A 133 10.95 -2.78 5.25
N THR A 134 11.12 -4.10 5.33
CA THR A 134 11.90 -4.89 4.36
C THR A 134 11.22 -4.90 2.99
N GLY A 135 9.88 -4.92 2.93
CA GLY A 135 9.12 -4.76 1.69
C GLY A 135 9.37 -3.44 0.97
N VAL A 136 9.52 -2.34 1.71
CA VAL A 136 9.92 -1.03 1.15
C VAL A 136 11.34 -1.09 0.59
N GLN A 137 12.29 -1.70 1.32
CA GLN A 137 13.67 -1.88 0.84
C GLN A 137 13.75 -2.77 -0.42
N ILE A 138 12.98 -3.86 -0.48
CA ILE A 138 12.85 -4.72 -1.67
C ILE A 138 12.31 -3.91 -2.85
N SER A 139 11.33 -3.03 -2.62
CA SER A 139 10.80 -2.13 -3.65
C SER A 139 11.83 -1.09 -4.11
N GLU A 140 12.70 -0.63 -3.21
CA GLU A 140 13.80 0.29 -3.53
C GLU A 140 14.88 -0.40 -4.38
N PHE A 141 15.30 -1.62 -4.02
CA PHE A 141 16.24 -2.42 -4.82
C PHE A 141 15.63 -2.84 -6.16
N ALA A 142 14.34 -3.18 -6.21
CA ALA A 142 13.63 -3.45 -7.46
C ALA A 142 13.61 -2.21 -8.38
N LEU A 143 13.42 -1.02 -7.83
CA LEU A 143 13.55 0.22 -8.59
C LEU A 143 14.97 0.41 -9.13
N ARG A 144 16.00 0.30 -8.28
CA ARG A 144 17.41 0.41 -8.69
C ARG A 144 17.76 -0.59 -9.81
N ALA A 145 17.30 -1.85 -9.71
CA ALA A 145 17.49 -2.88 -10.72
C ALA A 145 16.83 -2.57 -12.07
N VAL A 146 15.67 -1.88 -12.06
CA VAL A 146 14.97 -1.45 -13.28
C VAL A 146 15.60 -0.18 -13.87
N GLU A 147 16.22 0.68 -13.07
CA GLU A 147 17.03 1.81 -13.55
C GLU A 147 18.37 1.37 -14.18
N GLY A 148 18.96 0.28 -13.69
CA GLY A 148 20.15 -0.36 -14.28
C GLY A 148 19.96 -0.90 -15.71
N ALA A 149 18.73 -0.90 -16.24
CA ALA A 149 18.47 -1.12 -17.67
C ALA A 149 19.01 0.01 -18.58
N TYR A 150 19.59 1.07 -18.02
CA TYR A 150 20.37 2.11 -18.73
C TYR A 150 21.88 2.01 -18.50
N ASP A 151 22.38 1.00 -17.77
CA ASP A 151 23.81 0.83 -17.54
C ASP A 151 24.53 0.31 -18.80
N PRO A 152 25.81 0.66 -19.02
CA PRO A 152 26.59 0.16 -20.15
C PRO A 152 26.99 -1.30 -19.94
N VAL A 153 26.47 -2.19 -20.79
CA VAL A 153 26.76 -3.63 -20.75
C VAL A 153 27.97 -3.93 -21.63
N ILE A 154 29.00 -4.55 -21.05
CA ILE A 154 30.15 -5.11 -21.77
C ILE A 154 29.84 -6.58 -22.10
N SER A 155 29.80 -6.92 -23.38
CA SER A 155 29.54 -8.28 -23.87
C SER A 155 30.85 -8.97 -24.27
N ILE A 156 31.25 -9.96 -23.47
CA ILE A 156 32.33 -10.92 -23.79
C ILE A 156 31.73 -12.32 -23.64
N GLY A 157 31.24 -12.88 -24.75
CA GLY A 157 30.61 -14.20 -24.76
C GLY A 157 31.56 -15.31 -25.22
N THR A 158 30.99 -16.45 -25.56
CA THR A 158 31.59 -17.49 -26.40
C THR A 158 30.59 -17.83 -27.52
N PRO A 159 31.02 -18.21 -28.74
CA PRO A 159 30.09 -18.63 -29.78
C PRO A 159 29.38 -19.91 -29.32
N PRO A 160 28.04 -19.97 -29.35
CA PRO A 160 27.31 -21.15 -28.90
C PRO A 160 27.65 -22.37 -29.78
N PRO A 161 27.68 -23.59 -29.22
CA PRO A 161 27.91 -24.80 -30.01
C PRO A 161 26.84 -24.95 -31.09
N ALA A 162 27.21 -25.46 -32.27
CA ALA A 162 26.39 -25.40 -33.48
C ALA A 162 24.95 -25.92 -33.34
N ALA A 163 24.71 -26.88 -32.44
CA ALA A 163 23.37 -27.39 -32.11
C ALA A 163 22.41 -26.30 -31.56
N ALA A 164 22.91 -25.34 -30.79
CA ALA A 164 22.09 -24.27 -30.21
C ALA A 164 21.70 -23.19 -31.26
N LEU A 165 22.50 -23.01 -32.31
CA LEU A 165 22.16 -22.12 -33.44
C LEU A 165 21.02 -22.70 -34.31
N ALA A 166 20.93 -24.03 -34.42
CA ALA A 166 19.83 -24.68 -35.14
C ALA A 166 18.47 -24.47 -34.43
N ALA A 167 18.47 -24.40 -33.09
CA ALA A 167 17.25 -24.28 -32.28
C ALA A 167 16.59 -22.88 -32.35
N THR A 168 17.29 -21.82 -32.76
CA THR A 168 16.73 -20.46 -32.82
C THR A 168 16.08 -20.10 -34.15
N GLY A 169 16.25 -20.93 -35.19
CA GLY A 169 15.66 -20.75 -36.52
C GLY A 169 16.12 -19.51 -37.31
N PHE A 170 17.01 -18.68 -36.73
CA PHE A 170 17.31 -17.34 -37.25
C PHE A 170 18.63 -17.32 -38.04
N ALA A 171 18.56 -17.78 -39.29
CA ALA A 171 19.69 -17.79 -40.23
C ALA A 171 20.05 -16.38 -40.76
N GLY A 172 20.46 -15.47 -39.87
CA GLY A 172 20.90 -14.13 -40.26
C GLY A 172 21.38 -13.25 -39.09
N GLY A 173 22.62 -12.77 -39.18
CA GLY A 173 23.07 -11.56 -38.46
C GLY A 173 23.38 -11.67 -36.97
N ALA A 174 23.29 -12.84 -36.33
CA ALA A 174 23.71 -13.02 -34.94
C ALA A 174 25.26 -12.94 -34.82
N ALA A 175 25.78 -11.73 -34.61
CA ALA A 175 27.20 -11.50 -34.42
C ALA A 175 27.71 -12.24 -33.18
N SER A 176 28.75 -13.06 -33.34
CA SER A 176 29.32 -13.91 -32.30
C SER A 176 30.13 -13.10 -31.28
N GLN A 177 29.48 -12.36 -30.38
CA GLN A 177 30.11 -11.81 -29.17
C GLN A 177 30.74 -12.98 -28.40
N GLY A 178 32.08 -13.11 -28.39
CA GLY A 178 32.64 -14.46 -28.47
C GLY A 178 34.17 -14.60 -28.47
N PHE A 179 34.70 -15.29 -27.46
CA PHE A 179 35.89 -16.12 -27.60
C PHE A 179 35.51 -17.55 -27.98
N GLY A 180 36.02 -18.11 -29.07
CA GLY A 180 35.82 -19.53 -29.33
C GLY A 180 36.31 -20.06 -30.68
N PHE A 181 36.29 -21.38 -30.79
CA PHE A 181 36.89 -22.15 -31.89
C PHE A 181 35.87 -23.11 -32.52
N GLU A 182 35.53 -22.89 -33.78
CA GLU A 182 34.78 -23.83 -34.61
C GLU A 182 35.75 -24.58 -35.55
N SER A 183 35.63 -25.91 -35.67
CA SER A 183 36.34 -26.71 -36.69
C SER A 183 35.33 -27.48 -37.54
N ARG A 184 34.74 -26.80 -38.53
CA ARG A 184 33.81 -27.39 -39.49
C ARG A 184 34.57 -28.27 -40.51
N SER A 185 33.99 -29.41 -40.85
CA SER A 185 34.52 -30.33 -41.87
C SER A 185 33.36 -30.87 -42.70
N THR A 186 33.13 -30.28 -43.87
CA THR A 186 32.01 -30.63 -44.77
C THR A 186 32.51 -31.49 -45.92
N PRO A 187 31.95 -32.70 -46.15
CA PRO A 187 32.32 -33.51 -47.31
C PRO A 187 32.02 -32.76 -48.60
N THR A 188 32.88 -32.91 -49.61
CA THR A 188 32.68 -32.26 -50.92
C THR A 188 33.23 -33.16 -52.04
N ALA A 189 32.48 -33.25 -53.14
CA ALA A 189 32.91 -33.97 -54.33
C ALA A 189 34.01 -33.24 -55.12
N SER A 190 34.24 -31.94 -54.84
CA SER A 190 35.23 -31.13 -55.56
C SER A 190 36.57 -31.10 -54.82
N ARG A 191 37.59 -31.71 -55.44
CA ARG A 191 39.00 -31.60 -55.01
C ARG A 191 39.51 -30.15 -54.99
N LEU A 192 38.88 -29.24 -55.74
CA LEU A 192 39.21 -27.80 -55.74
C LEU A 192 38.70 -27.08 -54.47
N LEU A 193 37.71 -27.64 -53.76
CA LEU A 193 37.19 -27.07 -52.51
C LEU A 193 37.85 -27.64 -51.24
N ALA A 194 38.45 -28.83 -51.31
CA ALA A 194 39.11 -29.48 -50.18
C ALA A 194 40.64 -29.61 -50.29
N GLY A 195 41.20 -29.46 -51.50
CA GLY A 195 42.58 -29.87 -51.78
C GLY A 195 42.69 -31.36 -52.13
N ARG A 196 43.80 -31.75 -52.75
CA ARG A 196 44.01 -33.05 -53.42
C ARG A 196 43.71 -34.27 -52.53
N ASP A 197 44.21 -34.26 -51.30
CA ASP A 197 44.22 -35.42 -50.40
C ASP A 197 43.14 -35.38 -49.30
N ALA A 198 42.15 -34.48 -49.41
CA ALA A 198 41.10 -34.32 -48.42
C ALA A 198 39.70 -34.63 -48.97
N LEU A 199 39.01 -35.56 -48.32
CA LEU A 199 37.61 -35.94 -48.63
C LEU A 199 36.57 -34.89 -48.15
N ALA A 200 37.02 -33.83 -47.47
CA ALA A 200 36.18 -32.80 -46.91
C ALA A 200 36.87 -31.43 -46.92
N GLN A 201 36.10 -30.39 -47.22
CA GLN A 201 36.51 -29.01 -46.98
C GLN A 201 36.49 -28.76 -45.48
N ARG A 202 37.67 -28.49 -44.91
CA ARG A 202 37.85 -28.11 -43.52
C ARG A 202 37.95 -26.59 -43.42
N SER A 203 37.22 -26.02 -42.49
CA SER A 203 37.35 -24.63 -42.09
C SER A 203 37.47 -24.59 -40.57
N ARG A 204 38.56 -24.01 -40.06
CA ARG A 204 38.73 -23.74 -38.63
C ARG A 204 38.65 -22.24 -38.42
N THR A 205 37.75 -21.80 -37.55
CA THR A 205 37.49 -20.39 -37.28
C THR A 205 37.67 -20.14 -35.79
N PHE A 206 38.60 -19.24 -35.45
CA PHE A 206 38.81 -18.73 -34.10
C PHE A 206 38.29 -17.29 -34.01
N THR A 207 37.48 -17.00 -33.01
CA THR A 207 36.86 -15.69 -32.76
C THR A 207 37.32 -15.12 -31.41
N TYR A 208 37.47 -13.81 -31.34
CA TYR A 208 37.84 -13.07 -30.13
C TYR A 208 37.21 -11.67 -30.18
N ASN A 209 35.93 -11.64 -29.81
CA ASN A 209 34.98 -10.58 -30.11
C ASN A 209 34.46 -9.94 -28.83
N PHE A 210 34.52 -8.61 -28.78
CA PHE A 210 34.14 -7.79 -27.64
C PHE A 210 33.07 -6.78 -28.06
N GLY A 211 32.13 -6.48 -27.17
CA GLY A 211 31.16 -5.42 -27.39
C GLY A 211 30.93 -4.59 -26.13
N ILE A 212 30.49 -3.36 -26.32
CA ILE A 212 29.92 -2.51 -25.27
C ILE A 212 28.71 -1.77 -25.84
N GLY A 213 27.61 -1.75 -25.12
CA GLY A 213 26.40 -1.06 -25.56
C GLY A 213 25.53 -0.60 -24.41
N GLN A 214 24.66 0.37 -24.69
CA GLN A 214 23.84 1.04 -23.69
C GLN A 214 22.48 1.45 -24.27
N LEU A 215 21.44 1.37 -23.43
CA LEU A 215 20.14 1.98 -23.72
C LEU A 215 20.09 3.40 -23.16
N LEU A 216 19.65 4.36 -23.96
CA LEU A 216 19.52 5.77 -23.60
C LEU A 216 18.13 6.09 -23.04
N PRO A 217 18.00 7.00 -22.05
CA PRO A 217 16.69 7.44 -21.51
C PRO A 217 15.75 8.11 -22.53
N THR A 218 16.20 8.40 -23.75
CA THR A 218 15.38 8.83 -24.90
C THR A 218 14.57 7.68 -25.53
N GLY A 219 15.00 6.45 -25.31
CA GLY A 219 14.54 5.23 -25.99
C GLY A 219 15.46 4.75 -27.13
N GLY A 220 16.55 5.48 -27.43
CA GLY A 220 17.57 5.02 -28.38
C GLY A 220 18.59 4.08 -27.73
N ASN A 221 19.39 3.40 -28.54
CA ASN A 221 20.54 2.62 -28.08
C ASN A 221 21.79 2.92 -28.91
N TRP A 222 22.95 2.61 -28.34
CA TRP A 222 24.22 2.55 -29.06
C TRP A 222 24.94 1.25 -28.71
N GLN A 223 25.66 0.69 -29.68
CA GLN A 223 26.48 -0.50 -29.50
C GLN A 223 27.76 -0.36 -30.32
N PHE A 224 28.90 -0.48 -29.65
CA PHE A 224 30.20 -0.70 -30.27
C PHE A 224 30.53 -2.20 -30.25
N THR A 225 30.97 -2.76 -31.37
CA THR A 225 31.45 -4.14 -31.46
C THR A 225 32.81 -4.20 -32.16
N PHE A 226 33.76 -4.86 -31.51
CA PHE A 226 35.06 -5.23 -32.05
C PHE A 226 35.07 -6.75 -32.28
N SER A 227 34.86 -7.16 -33.52
CA SER A 227 34.89 -8.55 -33.97
C SER A 227 36.23 -8.86 -34.63
N ASN A 228 36.81 -10.01 -34.33
CA ASN A 228 38.04 -10.52 -34.93
C ASN A 228 37.91 -12.01 -35.20
N GLN A 229 38.11 -12.41 -36.45
CA GLN A 229 37.97 -13.78 -36.90
C GLN A 229 39.24 -14.24 -37.60
N ARG A 230 39.93 -15.24 -37.05
CA ARG A 230 40.99 -15.98 -37.75
C ARG A 230 40.38 -17.23 -38.37
N THR A 231 40.36 -17.33 -39.69
CA THR A 231 39.91 -18.53 -40.40
C THR A 231 41.07 -19.18 -41.16
N THR A 232 41.23 -20.50 -40.99
CA THR A 232 42.11 -21.35 -41.81
C THR A 232 41.28 -22.37 -42.58
N THR A 233 41.59 -22.61 -43.86
CA THR A 233 40.92 -23.62 -44.68
C THR A 233 41.90 -24.46 -45.50
N ASN A 234 41.43 -25.54 -46.12
CA ASN A 234 42.19 -26.37 -47.08
C ASN A 234 41.77 -26.16 -48.54
N SER A 235 40.83 -25.25 -48.83
CA SER A 235 40.48 -24.89 -50.21
C SER A 235 41.65 -24.25 -50.95
N ILE A 236 41.94 -24.72 -52.16
CA ILE A 236 43.03 -24.18 -53.00
C ILE A 236 42.72 -22.79 -53.59
N PHE A 237 41.49 -22.31 -53.45
CA PHE A 237 41.10 -20.94 -53.82
C PHE A 237 41.39 -19.90 -52.73
N ALA A 238 41.91 -20.31 -51.57
CA ALA A 238 42.24 -19.40 -50.47
C ALA A 238 43.62 -18.76 -50.70
N THR A 239 43.66 -17.57 -51.28
CA THR A 239 44.89 -16.78 -51.47
C THR A 239 45.51 -16.30 -50.15
N LEU A 240 44.70 -16.19 -49.08
CA LEU A 240 45.14 -15.84 -47.71
C LEU A 240 44.75 -16.93 -46.71
N ASN A 241 45.74 -17.54 -46.05
CA ASN A 241 45.52 -18.66 -45.13
C ASN A 241 46.70 -18.81 -44.12
N PRO A 242 46.48 -18.63 -42.81
CA PRO A 242 45.30 -18.03 -42.18
C PRO A 242 44.95 -16.66 -42.74
N GLN A 243 43.65 -16.41 -42.92
CA GLN A 243 43.09 -15.07 -43.02
C GLN A 243 42.64 -14.58 -41.64
N PHE A 244 42.83 -13.30 -41.39
CA PHE A 244 42.40 -12.54 -40.22
C PHE A 244 41.47 -11.43 -40.69
N PHE A 245 40.21 -11.48 -40.26
CA PHE A 245 39.20 -10.49 -40.57
C PHE A 245 38.75 -9.77 -39.29
N THR A 246 39.06 -8.49 -39.20
CA THR A 246 38.65 -7.60 -38.12
C THR A 246 37.51 -6.71 -38.59
N THR A 247 36.50 -6.51 -37.75
CA THR A 247 35.43 -5.53 -37.94
C THR A 247 35.26 -4.70 -36.68
N LEU A 248 35.39 -3.39 -36.82
CA LEU A 248 34.96 -2.41 -35.82
C LEU A 248 33.61 -1.88 -36.28
N SER A 249 32.52 -2.05 -35.51
CA SER A 249 31.24 -1.38 -35.77
C SER A 249 30.81 -0.50 -34.61
N LEU A 250 30.17 0.61 -34.95
CA LEU A 250 29.39 1.46 -34.06
C LEU A 250 28.00 1.59 -34.69
N ASP A 251 27.02 0.96 -34.07
CA ASP A 251 25.63 0.94 -34.50
C ASP A 251 24.79 1.77 -33.49
N PHE A 252 23.97 2.69 -34.00
CA PHE A 252 23.16 3.63 -33.22
C PHE A 252 21.73 3.67 -33.76
N VAL A 253 20.73 3.43 -32.91
CA VAL A 253 19.31 3.49 -33.28
C VAL A 253 18.57 4.40 -32.33
N GLN A 254 17.96 5.47 -32.86
CA GLN A 254 17.18 6.43 -32.08
C GLN A 254 15.73 6.48 -32.60
N PRO A 255 14.73 5.97 -31.86
CA PRO A 255 13.33 6.21 -32.17
C PRO A 255 13.01 7.70 -32.09
N LEU A 256 12.32 8.22 -33.10
CA LEU A 256 11.93 9.62 -33.23
C LEU A 256 10.45 9.87 -32.88
N TRP A 257 9.59 8.83 -32.96
CA TRP A 257 8.15 8.96 -32.72
C TRP A 257 7.59 7.93 -31.73
N ARG A 258 7.14 6.74 -32.16
CA ARG A 258 6.88 5.62 -31.24
C ARG A 258 8.15 5.30 -30.45
N ASN A 259 8.00 4.95 -29.18
CA ASN A 259 9.06 4.75 -28.17
C ASN A 259 9.91 5.99 -27.80
N PHE A 260 9.89 7.10 -28.55
CA PHE A 260 10.61 8.32 -28.14
C PHE A 260 10.03 8.89 -26.84
N ARG A 261 10.89 9.06 -25.82
CA ARG A 261 10.57 9.51 -24.44
C ARG A 261 9.53 8.66 -23.66
N TRP A 262 8.89 7.67 -24.30
CA TRP A 262 7.87 6.76 -23.75
C TRP A 262 8.09 5.34 -24.32
N ASN A 263 9.20 4.73 -23.93
CA ASN A 263 9.52 3.32 -24.19
C ASN A 263 9.14 2.44 -22.99
N GLN A 264 9.26 1.12 -23.17
CA GLN A 264 8.93 0.11 -22.15
C GLN A 264 9.78 0.28 -20.87
N THR A 265 11.10 0.48 -20.99
CA THR A 265 11.99 0.69 -19.83
C THR A 265 11.55 1.88 -18.97
N LYS A 266 11.23 3.03 -19.58
CA LYS A 266 10.78 4.22 -18.84
C LYS A 266 9.36 4.07 -18.27
N GLN A 267 8.52 3.22 -18.87
CA GLN A 267 7.25 2.82 -18.27
C GLN A 267 7.51 1.98 -17.01
N GLN A 268 8.38 0.97 -17.09
CA GLN A 268 8.77 0.10 -15.96
C GLN A 268 9.39 0.91 -14.82
N ILE A 269 10.35 1.81 -15.09
CA ILE A 269 10.95 2.69 -14.07
C ILE A 269 9.87 3.53 -13.36
N ARG A 270 8.93 4.12 -14.10
CA ARG A 270 7.85 4.93 -13.50
C ARG A 270 6.88 4.08 -12.67
N ILE A 271 6.54 2.88 -13.13
CA ILE A 271 5.71 1.94 -12.37
C ILE A 271 6.44 1.50 -11.11
N ALA A 272 7.75 1.21 -11.17
CA ALA A 272 8.58 0.86 -10.01
C ALA A 272 8.66 2.00 -8.98
N LYS A 273 8.83 3.26 -9.42
CA LYS A 273 8.75 4.43 -8.52
C LYS A 273 7.40 4.52 -7.82
N LYS A 274 6.31 4.31 -8.56
CA LYS A 274 4.95 4.27 -7.99
C LYS A 274 4.68 3.03 -7.12
N ALA A 275 5.39 1.93 -7.33
CA ALA A 275 5.33 0.74 -6.48
C ALA A 275 6.08 0.95 -5.15
N LEU A 276 7.19 1.71 -5.16
CA LEU A 276 7.86 2.17 -3.95
C LEU A 276 6.96 3.14 -3.16
N ASP A 277 6.36 4.15 -3.81
CA ASP A 277 5.36 5.04 -3.19
C ASP A 277 4.19 4.25 -2.55
N LEU A 278 3.77 3.16 -3.21
CA LEU A 278 2.69 2.28 -2.77
C LEU A 278 3.12 1.44 -1.56
N SER A 279 4.33 0.89 -1.57
CA SER A 279 4.89 0.09 -0.47
C SER A 279 5.09 0.93 0.80
N ASP A 280 5.58 2.17 0.69
CA ASP A 280 5.58 3.15 1.78
C ASP A 280 4.15 3.36 2.36
N SER A 281 3.17 3.52 1.48
CA SER A 281 1.78 3.73 1.87
C SER A 281 1.15 2.50 2.55
N GLN A 282 1.63 1.30 2.23
CA GLN A 282 1.24 0.03 2.87
C GLN A 282 1.96 -0.16 4.21
N PHE A 283 3.24 0.19 4.30
CA PHE A 283 3.99 0.23 5.56
C PHE A 283 3.32 1.19 6.57
N ARG A 284 2.97 2.42 6.16
CA ARG A 284 2.24 3.38 7.01
C ARG A 284 0.90 2.80 7.50
N GLN A 285 0.18 2.06 6.65
CA GLN A 285 -1.05 1.38 7.06
C GLN A 285 -0.80 0.31 8.12
N ARG A 286 0.16 -0.61 7.91
CA ARG A 286 0.40 -1.69 8.86
C ARG A 286 0.90 -1.19 10.21
N VAL A 287 1.68 -0.12 10.22
CA VAL A 287 2.06 0.56 11.48
C VAL A 287 0.82 1.08 12.21
N ILE A 288 -0.12 1.76 11.54
CA ILE A 288 -1.38 2.23 12.15
C ILE A 288 -2.23 1.06 12.68
N GLU A 289 -2.31 -0.05 11.94
CA GLU A 289 -3.01 -1.27 12.37
C GLU A 289 -2.39 -1.85 13.66
N ILE A 290 -1.06 -2.00 13.72
CA ILE A 290 -0.35 -2.60 14.86
C ILE A 290 -0.42 -1.70 16.09
N ILE A 291 -0.27 -0.38 15.96
CA ILE A 291 -0.49 0.56 17.08
C ILE A 291 -1.92 0.42 17.62
N THR A 292 -2.91 0.16 16.75
CA THR A 292 -4.31 -0.05 17.17
C THR A 292 -4.53 -1.42 17.83
N GLN A 293 -3.81 -2.47 17.39
CA GLN A 293 -3.83 -3.78 18.04
C GLN A 293 -3.19 -3.73 19.43
N VAL A 294 -2.06 -3.05 19.58
CA VAL A 294 -1.36 -2.85 20.87
C VAL A 294 -2.27 -2.12 21.86
N GLN A 295 -2.92 -1.02 21.45
CA GLN A 295 -3.92 -0.34 22.29
C GLN A 295 -5.03 -1.28 22.77
N LYS A 296 -5.61 -2.08 21.87
CA LYS A 296 -6.67 -3.02 22.24
C LYS A 296 -6.18 -4.09 23.21
N ALA A 297 -5.04 -4.72 22.93
CA ALA A 297 -4.43 -5.74 23.78
C ALA A 297 -4.03 -5.20 25.17
N TYR A 298 -3.56 -3.96 25.24
CA TYR A 298 -3.22 -3.28 26.50
C TYR A 298 -4.48 -3.04 27.36
N TYR A 299 -5.57 -2.53 26.77
CA TYR A 299 -6.85 -2.41 27.50
C TYR A 299 -7.51 -3.76 27.82
N ASP A 300 -7.28 -4.83 27.03
CA ASP A 300 -7.67 -6.21 27.38
C ASP A 300 -6.91 -6.75 28.60
N LEU A 301 -5.61 -6.43 28.72
CA LEU A 301 -4.82 -6.81 29.90
C LEU A 301 -5.30 -6.07 31.16
N ILE A 302 -5.57 -4.76 31.07
CA ILE A 302 -6.11 -4.00 32.21
C ILE A 302 -7.49 -4.56 32.61
N PHE A 303 -8.37 -4.84 31.64
CA PHE A 303 -9.66 -5.49 31.91
C PHE A 303 -9.49 -6.79 32.67
N ALA A 304 -8.63 -7.69 32.19
CA ALA A 304 -8.44 -9.00 32.80
C ALA A 304 -7.92 -8.90 34.24
N ILE A 305 -6.94 -8.03 34.51
CA ILE A 305 -6.38 -7.87 35.86
C ILE A 305 -7.43 -7.27 36.81
N ARG A 306 -8.13 -6.21 36.41
CA ARG A 306 -9.19 -5.61 37.24
C ARG A 306 -10.40 -6.53 37.45
N ASN A 307 -10.72 -7.40 36.48
CA ASN A 307 -11.75 -8.42 36.67
C ASN A 307 -11.34 -9.50 37.69
N VAL A 308 -10.06 -9.87 37.75
CA VAL A 308 -9.53 -10.74 38.82
C VAL A 308 -9.66 -10.08 40.19
N GLU A 309 -9.36 -8.79 40.33
CA GLU A 309 -9.55 -8.07 41.60
C GLU A 309 -11.02 -8.05 42.06
N ILE A 310 -11.97 -7.76 41.17
CA ILE A 310 -13.41 -7.77 41.47
C ILE A 310 -13.87 -9.16 41.95
N LEU A 311 -13.36 -10.23 41.33
CA LEU A 311 -13.70 -11.60 41.73
C LEU A 311 -12.99 -12.03 43.03
N GLN A 312 -11.79 -11.53 43.32
CA GLN A 312 -11.14 -11.71 44.62
C GLN A 312 -11.96 -11.03 45.74
N GLU A 313 -12.42 -9.79 45.55
CA GLU A 313 -13.34 -9.13 46.50
C GLU A 313 -14.63 -9.95 46.70
N ALA A 314 -15.18 -10.53 45.63
CA ALA A 314 -16.38 -11.35 45.70
C ALA A 314 -16.16 -12.68 46.47
N VAL A 315 -15.01 -13.34 46.32
CA VAL A 315 -14.63 -14.52 47.11
C VAL A 315 -14.46 -14.16 48.59
N GLU A 316 -13.75 -13.08 48.90
CA GLU A 316 -13.55 -12.64 50.30
C GLU A 316 -14.82 -12.09 50.96
N LEU A 317 -15.81 -11.64 50.18
CA LEU A 317 -17.14 -11.34 50.70
C LEU A 317 -17.95 -12.62 51.00
N ALA A 318 -17.87 -13.64 50.13
CA ALA A 318 -18.53 -14.93 50.37
C ALA A 318 -17.94 -15.66 51.59
N ARG A 319 -16.62 -15.62 51.77
CA ARG A 319 -15.92 -16.20 52.94
C ARG A 319 -16.37 -15.56 54.25
N ARG A 320 -16.50 -14.23 54.31
CA ARG A 320 -17.04 -13.53 55.48
C ARG A 320 -18.50 -13.88 55.73
N GLN A 321 -19.33 -13.93 54.69
CA GLN A 321 -20.73 -14.36 54.82
C GLN A 321 -20.85 -15.79 55.37
N HIS A 322 -19.96 -16.69 54.95
CA HIS A 322 -19.91 -18.06 55.44
C HIS A 322 -19.58 -18.14 56.93
N ALA A 323 -18.54 -17.42 57.40
CA ALA A 323 -18.18 -17.38 58.81
C ALA A 323 -19.28 -16.75 59.70
N GLU A 324 -19.98 -15.72 59.20
CA GLU A 324 -21.17 -15.17 59.88
C GLU A 324 -22.32 -16.19 59.95
N ASN A 325 -22.52 -16.98 58.90
CA ASN A 325 -23.54 -18.03 58.87
C ASN A 325 -23.19 -19.19 59.80
N GLU A 326 -21.92 -19.59 59.88
CA GLU A 326 -21.40 -20.63 60.78
C GLU A 326 -21.72 -20.30 62.24
N GLN A 327 -21.35 -19.09 62.69
CA GLN A 327 -21.68 -18.59 64.04
C GLN A 327 -23.20 -18.54 64.30
N ARG A 328 -24.01 -18.19 63.29
CA ARG A 328 -25.48 -18.17 63.42
C ARG A 328 -26.10 -19.57 63.50
N VAL A 329 -25.49 -20.58 62.89
CA VAL A 329 -25.89 -22.00 63.00
C VAL A 329 -25.47 -22.56 64.37
N GLU A 330 -24.27 -22.26 64.86
CA GLU A 330 -23.83 -22.62 66.22
C GLU A 330 -24.74 -22.02 67.30
N ALA A 331 -25.19 -20.77 67.10
CA ALA A 331 -26.18 -20.11 67.96
C ALA A 331 -27.62 -20.64 67.79
N GLY A 332 -27.86 -21.61 66.90
CA GLY A 332 -29.19 -22.18 66.63
C GLY A 332 -30.18 -21.24 65.91
N THR A 333 -29.70 -20.10 65.39
CA THR A 333 -30.53 -19.07 64.75
C THR A 333 -30.70 -19.23 63.24
N LEU A 334 -29.90 -20.11 62.61
CA LEU A 334 -29.91 -20.35 61.17
C LEU A 334 -29.92 -21.88 60.88
N PRO A 335 -30.62 -22.37 59.84
CA PRO A 335 -30.61 -23.79 59.49
C PRO A 335 -29.25 -24.26 58.93
N PRO A 336 -28.73 -25.46 59.31
CA PRO A 336 -27.43 -25.96 58.83
C PRO A 336 -27.29 -26.09 57.30
N ILE A 337 -28.40 -26.23 56.56
CA ILE A 337 -28.41 -26.28 55.08
C ILE A 337 -27.85 -25.00 54.43
N GLU A 338 -27.92 -23.86 55.12
CA GLU A 338 -27.36 -22.59 54.65
C GLU A 338 -25.83 -22.62 54.54
N LEU A 339 -25.15 -23.44 55.36
CA LEU A 339 -23.70 -23.63 55.25
C LEU A 339 -23.32 -24.31 53.95
N HIS A 340 -24.06 -25.34 53.54
CA HIS A 340 -23.83 -26.03 52.27
C HIS A 340 -24.15 -25.14 51.05
N GLN A 341 -25.19 -24.30 51.11
CA GLN A 341 -25.44 -23.28 50.07
C GLN A 341 -24.29 -22.26 49.99
N SER A 342 -23.82 -21.78 51.14
CA SER A 342 -22.73 -20.80 51.23
C SER A 342 -21.38 -21.37 50.76
N LEU A 343 -21.10 -22.65 51.01
CA LEU A 343 -19.92 -23.35 50.48
C LEU A 343 -20.00 -23.54 48.96
N ALA A 344 -21.16 -23.96 48.44
CA ALA A 344 -21.36 -24.09 47.00
C ALA A 344 -21.16 -22.75 46.26
N GLU A 345 -21.60 -21.64 46.85
CA GLU A 345 -21.36 -20.29 46.31
C GLU A 345 -19.89 -19.86 46.39
N ILE A 346 -19.16 -20.21 47.46
CA ILE A 346 -17.69 -19.99 47.54
C ILE A 346 -16.99 -20.74 46.40
N GLU A 347 -17.28 -22.02 46.19
CA GLU A 347 -16.63 -22.79 45.12
C GLU A 347 -17.03 -22.32 43.72
N ARG A 348 -18.27 -21.85 43.54
CA ARG A 348 -18.71 -21.18 42.30
C ARG A 348 -17.87 -19.93 42.02
N ARG A 349 -17.63 -19.06 43.02
CA ARG A 349 -16.77 -17.87 42.88
C ARG A 349 -15.28 -18.22 42.74
N ASN A 350 -14.80 -19.28 43.38
CA ASN A 350 -13.44 -19.81 43.17
C ASN A 350 -13.23 -20.22 41.70
N GLN A 351 -14.20 -20.92 41.09
CA GLN A 351 -14.16 -21.33 39.69
C GLN A 351 -14.15 -20.11 38.74
N GLU A 352 -14.98 -19.10 38.99
CA GLU A 352 -14.98 -17.83 38.23
C GLU A 352 -13.62 -17.11 38.33
N LEU A 353 -13.03 -17.05 39.53
CA LEU A 353 -11.72 -16.45 39.79
C LEU A 353 -10.57 -17.19 39.06
N ILE A 354 -10.57 -18.53 39.07
CA ILE A 354 -9.57 -19.34 38.35
C ILE A 354 -9.64 -19.07 36.84
N ALA A 355 -10.85 -18.98 36.27
CA ALA A 355 -11.04 -18.65 34.85
C ALA A 355 -10.53 -17.23 34.53
N ALA A 356 -10.76 -16.25 35.40
CA ALA A 356 -10.24 -14.90 35.22
C ALA A 356 -8.70 -14.82 35.30
N ILE A 357 -8.05 -15.57 36.21
CA ILE A 357 -6.58 -15.65 36.31
C ILE A 357 -5.97 -16.27 35.04
N ALA A 358 -6.64 -17.27 34.45
CA ALA A 358 -6.26 -17.80 33.14
C ALA A 358 -6.38 -16.73 32.04
N GLN A 359 -7.47 -15.96 32.03
CA GLN A 359 -7.70 -14.88 31.05
C GLN A 359 -6.65 -13.75 31.14
N VAL A 360 -6.14 -13.40 32.33
CA VAL A 360 -5.00 -12.47 32.47
C VAL A 360 -3.79 -12.99 31.70
N THR A 361 -3.49 -14.29 31.83
CA THR A 361 -2.34 -14.90 31.16
C THR A 361 -2.51 -14.93 29.64
N VAL A 362 -3.73 -15.13 29.14
CA VAL A 362 -4.04 -15.03 27.70
C VAL A 362 -3.89 -13.59 27.18
N ALA A 363 -4.45 -12.60 27.89
CA ALA A 363 -4.36 -11.18 27.50
C ALA A 363 -2.92 -10.66 27.56
N GLU A 364 -2.16 -11.04 28.59
CA GLU A 364 -0.75 -10.69 28.73
C GLU A 364 0.10 -11.28 27.60
N ASN A 365 -0.11 -12.57 27.26
CA ASN A 365 0.56 -13.22 26.14
C ASN A 365 0.20 -12.58 24.78
N ALA A 366 -1.04 -12.10 24.61
CA ALA A 366 -1.46 -11.39 23.40
C ALA A 366 -0.78 -10.02 23.25
N LEU A 367 -0.67 -9.24 24.34
CA LEU A 367 0.09 -7.98 24.34
C LEU A 367 1.59 -8.24 24.10
N LYS A 368 2.16 -9.20 24.83
CA LYS A 368 3.55 -9.68 24.68
C LYS A 368 3.87 -10.00 23.22
N GLY A 369 3.02 -10.79 22.56
CA GLY A 369 3.15 -11.16 21.15
C GLY A 369 3.24 -10.00 20.15
N LEU A 370 2.81 -8.80 20.52
CA LEU A 370 2.88 -7.59 19.69
C LEU A 370 4.11 -6.71 19.97
N ILE A 371 4.71 -6.78 21.17
CA ILE A 371 5.72 -5.81 21.65
C ILE A 371 7.15 -6.34 21.74
N LEU A 372 7.38 -7.65 21.89
CA LEU A 372 8.74 -8.22 21.98
C LEU A 372 9.21 -8.86 20.66
N PRO A 373 10.53 -8.91 20.40
CA PRO A 373 11.07 -9.37 19.12
C PRO A 373 11.10 -10.89 18.95
N ASN A 374 11.33 -11.66 20.02
CA ASN A 374 11.54 -13.11 19.94
C ASN A 374 11.28 -13.81 21.29
N LEU A 375 11.23 -15.15 21.25
CA LEU A 375 10.91 -16.00 22.41
C LEU A 375 12.06 -16.12 23.44
N ASN A 376 13.26 -15.60 23.12
CA ASN A 376 14.44 -15.68 23.98
C ASN A 376 14.62 -14.42 24.85
N ASP A 377 13.78 -13.40 24.66
CA ASP A 377 13.78 -12.18 25.49
C ASP A 377 13.38 -12.52 26.94
N PRO A 378 14.17 -12.15 27.97
CA PRO A 378 13.81 -12.43 29.37
C PRO A 378 12.47 -11.81 29.79
N LEU A 379 12.00 -10.75 29.12
CA LEU A 379 10.70 -10.12 29.38
C LEU A 379 9.50 -11.02 29.02
N TRP A 380 9.69 -12.15 28.33
CA TRP A 380 8.62 -13.17 28.16
C TRP A 380 8.10 -13.70 29.49
N ARG A 381 8.98 -13.82 30.49
CA ARG A 381 8.60 -14.27 31.84
C ARG A 381 8.28 -13.13 32.80
N ALA A 382 8.57 -11.88 32.46
CA ALA A 382 8.23 -10.75 33.32
C ALA A 382 6.71 -10.59 33.47
N ASN A 383 6.25 -10.21 34.67
CA ASN A 383 4.86 -10.03 35.05
C ASN A 383 4.44 -8.58 34.70
N ILE A 384 3.67 -8.37 33.63
CA ILE A 384 3.33 -7.02 33.16
C ILE A 384 2.33 -6.32 34.11
N VAL A 385 2.68 -5.11 34.55
CA VAL A 385 1.85 -4.23 35.37
C VAL A 385 1.52 -2.95 34.58
N PRO A 386 0.29 -2.81 34.06
CA PRO A 386 -0.14 -1.58 33.40
C PRO A 386 -0.09 -0.37 34.36
N THR A 387 0.61 0.69 33.97
CA THR A 387 0.74 1.92 34.79
C THR A 387 -0.36 2.95 34.54
N GLU A 388 -1.11 2.79 33.46
CA GLU A 388 -2.08 3.76 32.96
C GLU A 388 -3.47 3.58 33.58
N GLU A 389 -4.19 4.69 33.71
CA GLU A 389 -5.50 4.77 34.33
C GLU A 389 -6.62 4.76 33.28
N ILE A 390 -7.70 4.00 33.52
CA ILE A 390 -8.86 3.99 32.62
C ILE A 390 -9.67 5.27 32.87
N ALA A 391 -9.26 6.35 32.20
CA ALA A 391 -9.97 7.62 32.19
C ALA A 391 -11.18 7.60 31.23
N TYR A 392 -12.21 8.36 31.58
CA TYR A 392 -13.27 8.77 30.66
C TYR A 392 -13.07 10.23 30.23
N VAL A 393 -12.74 10.44 28.95
CA VAL A 393 -12.61 11.77 28.33
C VAL A 393 -13.40 11.79 27.02
N PRO A 394 -14.49 12.59 26.90
CA PRO A 394 -15.30 12.65 25.70
C PRO A 394 -14.59 13.36 24.53
N PRO A 395 -14.36 12.70 23.37
CA PRO A 395 -13.77 13.34 22.21
C PRO A 395 -14.79 14.22 21.48
N ALA A 396 -14.66 15.55 21.61
CA ALA A 396 -15.49 16.52 20.91
C ALA A 396 -15.12 16.63 19.41
N ILE A 397 -15.53 15.63 18.61
CA ILE A 397 -15.29 15.57 17.16
C ILE A 397 -16.62 15.34 16.42
N ASP A 398 -16.95 16.27 15.53
CA ASP A 398 -18.10 16.20 14.62
C ASP A 398 -17.87 15.24 13.43
N GLU A 399 -18.95 14.70 12.84
CA GLU A 399 -18.90 13.76 11.70
C GLU A 399 -18.18 14.37 10.49
N GLU A 400 -18.50 15.61 10.11
CA GLU A 400 -17.92 16.23 8.91
C GLU A 400 -16.42 16.43 9.09
N ARG A 401 -16.00 16.81 10.31
CA ARG A 401 -14.58 16.92 10.68
C ARG A 401 -13.87 15.56 10.69
N ALA A 402 -14.50 14.52 11.26
CA ALA A 402 -13.93 13.17 11.30
C ALA A 402 -13.76 12.57 9.89
N LEU A 403 -14.77 12.74 9.03
CA LEU A 403 -14.71 12.30 7.63
C LEU A 403 -13.64 13.06 6.84
N ARG A 404 -13.56 14.38 7.01
CA ARG A 404 -12.54 15.22 6.35
C ARG A 404 -11.12 14.81 6.76
N LEU A 405 -10.89 14.46 8.03
CA LEU A 405 -9.61 13.92 8.50
C LEU A 405 -9.32 12.53 7.90
N ALA A 406 -10.30 11.62 7.92
CA ALA A 406 -10.17 10.29 7.34
C ALA A 406 -9.76 10.34 5.86
N LEU A 407 -10.39 11.21 5.06
CA LEU A 407 -10.09 11.36 3.63
C LEU A 407 -8.71 11.96 3.33
N LEU A 408 -8.13 12.73 4.27
CA LEU A 408 -6.79 13.29 4.12
C LEU A 408 -5.69 12.35 4.61
N ASN A 409 -5.93 11.59 5.68
CA ASN A 409 -4.90 10.83 6.38
C ASN A 409 -4.88 9.32 6.05
N ARG A 410 -5.99 8.71 5.59
CA ARG A 410 -6.06 7.26 5.32
C ARG A 410 -5.06 6.81 4.23
N PRO A 411 -4.12 5.88 4.53
CA PRO A 411 -3.15 5.44 3.54
C PRO A 411 -3.76 4.71 2.33
N GLU A 412 -4.89 4.02 2.50
CA GLU A 412 -5.61 3.33 1.42
C GLU A 412 -6.08 4.27 0.29
N VAL A 413 -6.43 5.53 0.62
CA VAL A 413 -6.79 6.56 -0.38
C VAL A 413 -5.56 6.93 -1.22
N LYS A 414 -4.40 7.11 -0.57
CA LYS A 414 -3.11 7.33 -1.24
C LYS A 414 -2.72 6.11 -2.09
N GLN A 415 -2.89 4.89 -1.59
CA GLN A 415 -2.60 3.65 -2.33
C GLN A 415 -3.42 3.56 -3.63
N LEU A 416 -4.73 3.80 -3.57
CA LEU A 416 -5.58 3.79 -4.76
C LEU A 416 -5.20 4.90 -5.75
N HIS A 417 -4.87 6.10 -5.27
CA HIS A 417 -4.40 7.19 -6.14
C HIS A 417 -3.11 6.81 -6.89
N LEU A 418 -2.15 6.18 -6.20
CA LEU A 418 -0.91 5.68 -6.81
C LEU A 418 -1.18 4.57 -7.84
N GLN A 419 -2.18 3.71 -7.61
CA GLN A 419 -2.61 2.70 -8.58
C GLN A 419 -3.27 3.33 -9.83
N LYS A 420 -4.01 4.44 -9.66
CA LYS A 420 -4.53 5.26 -10.78
C LYS A 420 -3.38 5.88 -11.57
N GLU A 421 -2.35 6.41 -10.91
CA GLU A 421 -1.13 6.90 -11.58
C GLU A 421 -0.39 5.80 -12.37
N GLN A 422 -0.22 4.60 -11.80
CA GLN A 422 0.36 3.44 -12.52
C GLN A 422 -0.44 3.09 -13.79
N THR A 423 -1.77 3.15 -13.71
CA THR A 423 -2.64 2.85 -14.86
C THR A 423 -2.60 3.96 -15.92
N ASP A 424 -2.53 5.23 -15.54
CA ASP A 424 -2.30 6.35 -16.48
C ASP A 424 -0.93 6.25 -17.17
N ILE A 425 0.13 5.84 -16.46
CA ILE A 425 1.44 5.52 -17.07
C ILE A 425 1.30 4.44 -18.16
N ALA A 426 0.47 3.41 -17.94
CA ALA A 426 0.18 2.38 -18.94
C ALA A 426 -0.68 2.91 -20.11
N VAL A 427 -1.74 3.71 -19.85
CA VAL A 427 -2.56 4.35 -20.88
C VAL A 427 -1.70 5.23 -21.80
N ARG A 428 -0.80 6.04 -21.23
CA ARG A 428 0.14 6.89 -21.99
C ARG A 428 1.14 6.07 -22.80
N TYR A 429 1.60 4.92 -22.28
CA TYR A 429 2.45 4.00 -23.03
C TYR A 429 1.74 3.37 -24.22
N PHE A 430 0.56 2.78 -24.04
CA PHE A 430 -0.19 2.18 -25.16
C PHE A 430 -0.67 3.22 -26.18
N ALA A 431 -0.98 4.45 -25.75
CA ALA A 431 -1.22 5.59 -26.64
C ALA A 431 0.02 6.10 -27.39
N ASN A 432 1.23 5.63 -27.01
CA ASN A 432 2.45 5.79 -27.80
C ASN A 432 2.68 4.59 -28.73
N GLN A 433 2.27 3.37 -28.35
CA GLN A 433 2.38 2.17 -29.19
C GLN A 433 1.45 2.17 -30.41
N THR A 434 0.33 2.89 -30.36
CA THR A 434 -0.56 3.09 -31.51
C THR A 434 0.08 3.89 -32.66
N ARG A 435 1.17 4.62 -32.40
CA ARG A 435 1.85 5.48 -33.38
C ARG A 435 2.76 4.67 -34.33
N PRO A 436 2.99 5.12 -35.57
CA PRO A 436 4.05 4.58 -36.43
C PRO A 436 5.43 4.66 -35.78
N ALA A 437 6.27 3.65 -36.03
CA ALA A 437 7.67 3.69 -35.61
C ALA A 437 8.52 4.33 -36.72
N ILE A 438 9.11 5.47 -36.39
CA ILE A 438 10.11 6.18 -37.18
C ILE A 438 11.40 6.14 -36.36
N ASN A 439 12.42 5.48 -36.87
CA ASN A 439 13.71 5.31 -36.21
C ASN A 439 14.82 5.90 -37.10
N LEU A 440 15.65 6.78 -36.55
CA LEU A 440 16.96 7.06 -37.13
C LEU A 440 17.87 5.85 -36.86
N ILE A 441 18.54 5.36 -37.90
CA ILE A 441 19.56 4.33 -37.83
C ILE A 441 20.84 4.94 -38.41
N ALA A 442 21.92 4.92 -37.63
CA ALA A 442 23.26 5.24 -38.08
C ALA A 442 24.19 4.08 -37.75
N ARG A 443 24.96 3.65 -38.75
CA ARG A 443 25.94 2.57 -38.66
C ARG A 443 27.24 3.05 -39.26
N TYR A 444 28.31 2.89 -38.52
CA TYR A 444 29.67 3.08 -38.96
C TYR A 444 30.44 1.78 -38.74
N ALA A 445 30.89 1.13 -39.80
CA ALA A 445 31.71 -0.06 -39.73
C ALA A 445 33.04 0.14 -40.48
N SER A 446 34.11 -0.44 -39.95
CA SER A 446 35.43 -0.46 -40.56
C SER A 446 35.98 -1.88 -40.56
N PHE A 447 36.41 -2.33 -41.73
CA PHE A 447 36.89 -3.68 -41.98
C PHE A 447 38.40 -3.69 -42.17
N GLY A 448 39.04 -4.73 -41.65
CA GLY A 448 40.46 -4.99 -41.86
C GLY A 448 40.66 -6.45 -42.21
N LEU A 449 41.23 -6.70 -43.37
CA LEU A 449 41.69 -8.02 -43.80
C LEU A 449 43.22 -8.05 -43.73
N ALA A 450 43.79 -9.13 -43.22
CA ALA A 450 45.18 -9.50 -43.42
C ALA A 450 45.35 -11.03 -43.40
N GLY A 451 46.50 -11.54 -43.84
CA GLY A 451 46.85 -12.94 -43.73
C GLY A 451 48.23 -13.23 -44.30
N THR A 452 48.64 -14.49 -44.23
CA THR A 452 49.77 -15.00 -45.00
C THR A 452 49.30 -15.43 -46.39
N GLU A 453 49.96 -14.92 -47.42
CA GLU A 453 49.72 -15.35 -48.81
C GLU A 453 50.07 -16.83 -48.95
N VAL A 454 49.19 -17.57 -49.63
CA VAL A 454 49.42 -18.99 -49.93
C VAL A 454 50.19 -19.07 -51.25
N PRO A 455 51.38 -19.69 -51.29
CA PRO A 455 52.08 -19.90 -52.56
C PRO A 455 51.19 -20.74 -53.47
N PRO A 456 51.08 -20.42 -54.77
CA PRO A 456 50.20 -21.13 -55.69
C PRO A 456 50.57 -22.62 -55.72
N SER A 457 49.56 -23.49 -55.77
CA SER A 457 49.81 -24.92 -55.76
C SER A 457 50.59 -25.33 -57.02
N PRO A 458 51.63 -26.19 -56.91
CA PRO A 458 52.40 -26.64 -58.07
C PRO A 458 51.56 -27.33 -59.16
N GLU A 459 50.37 -27.80 -58.79
CA GLU A 459 49.39 -28.46 -59.66
C GLU A 459 48.53 -27.48 -60.47
N PHE A 460 48.31 -26.26 -59.95
CA PHE A 460 47.45 -25.24 -60.56
C PHE A 460 48.11 -23.85 -60.52
N PRO A 461 49.33 -23.68 -61.09
CA PRO A 461 50.09 -22.42 -61.01
C PRO A 461 49.38 -21.24 -61.67
N PHE A 462 48.43 -21.50 -62.58
CA PHE A 462 47.58 -20.49 -63.22
C PHE A 462 46.49 -19.90 -62.28
N LEU A 463 46.32 -20.43 -61.06
CA LEU A 463 45.44 -19.85 -60.03
C LEU A 463 46.17 -18.82 -59.13
N ALA A 464 47.41 -18.44 -59.48
CA ALA A 464 48.22 -17.47 -58.75
C ALA A 464 47.69 -16.02 -58.86
N GLY A 465 46.66 -15.69 -58.07
CA GLY A 465 46.21 -14.30 -57.87
C GLY A 465 47.06 -13.59 -56.80
N GLY A 466 48.03 -12.77 -57.24
CA GLY A 466 48.95 -12.08 -56.33
C GLY A 466 48.25 -11.13 -55.34
N VAL A 467 48.64 -11.22 -54.07
CA VAL A 467 48.01 -10.45 -52.99
C VAL A 467 48.61 -9.05 -52.87
N ALA A 468 47.75 -8.02 -52.79
CA ALA A 468 48.21 -6.66 -52.53
C ALA A 468 48.84 -6.54 -51.13
N ALA A 469 50.01 -5.88 -51.03
CA ALA A 469 50.82 -5.78 -49.81
C ALA A 469 50.08 -5.27 -48.55
N LEU A 470 48.95 -4.58 -48.71
CA LEU A 470 48.08 -4.17 -47.60
C LEU A 470 47.45 -5.35 -46.84
N PHE A 471 47.22 -6.48 -47.50
CA PHE A 471 46.61 -7.67 -46.90
C PHE A 471 47.63 -8.72 -46.43
N LEU A 472 48.93 -8.48 -46.63
CA LEU A 472 50.00 -9.33 -46.16
C LEU A 472 50.32 -8.99 -44.69
N GLY A 473 50.11 -9.93 -43.76
CA GLY A 473 50.43 -9.72 -42.36
C GLY A 473 49.68 -10.62 -41.36
N GLY A 474 49.94 -10.39 -40.07
CA GLY A 474 49.28 -11.07 -38.95
C GLY A 474 48.00 -10.37 -38.45
N PRO A 475 47.46 -10.78 -37.29
CA PRO A 475 46.24 -10.17 -36.72
C PRO A 475 46.40 -8.68 -36.43
N GLY A 476 47.62 -8.24 -36.04
CA GLY A 476 47.93 -6.83 -35.86
C GLY A 476 47.74 -6.00 -37.15
N GLN A 477 47.99 -6.57 -38.33
CA GLN A 477 47.76 -5.86 -39.60
C GLN A 477 46.27 -5.79 -39.96
N ALA A 478 45.47 -6.82 -39.64
CA ALA A 478 44.02 -6.75 -39.78
C ALA A 478 43.41 -5.68 -38.85
N ILE A 479 43.85 -5.64 -37.60
CA ILE A 479 43.44 -4.63 -36.61
C ILE A 479 43.89 -3.23 -37.06
N GLU A 480 45.14 -3.07 -37.53
CA GLU A 480 45.61 -1.80 -38.06
C GLU A 480 44.82 -1.34 -39.30
N ASN A 481 44.51 -2.25 -40.23
CA ASN A 481 43.73 -1.94 -41.43
C ASN A 481 42.31 -1.44 -41.09
N ALA A 482 41.69 -2.02 -40.06
CA ALA A 482 40.41 -1.56 -39.53
C ALA A 482 40.53 -0.22 -38.78
N LEU A 483 41.55 -0.05 -37.93
CA LEU A 483 41.79 1.21 -37.18
C LEU A 483 42.17 2.39 -38.10
N ARG A 484 42.88 2.12 -39.20
CA ARG A 484 43.21 3.09 -40.26
C ARG A 484 42.04 3.40 -41.20
N GLN A 485 40.84 2.85 -40.94
CA GLN A 485 39.59 3.16 -41.65
C GLN A 485 39.64 3.00 -43.18
N ARG A 486 40.49 2.07 -43.67
CA ARG A 486 40.78 1.92 -45.11
C ARG A 486 39.61 1.32 -45.89
N PHE A 487 38.82 0.45 -45.26
CA PHE A 487 37.62 -0.15 -45.83
C PHE A 487 36.43 0.15 -44.91
N ARG A 488 35.71 1.25 -45.17
CA ARG A 488 34.62 1.73 -44.31
C ARG A 488 33.25 1.56 -44.97
N ASP A 489 32.26 1.16 -44.17
CA ASP A 489 30.83 1.15 -44.43
C ASP A 489 30.19 2.23 -43.55
N VAL A 490 29.45 3.17 -44.15
CA VAL A 490 28.81 4.27 -43.44
C VAL A 490 27.39 4.41 -43.94
N ALA A 491 26.43 3.92 -43.15
CA ALA A 491 25.02 3.91 -43.50
C ALA A 491 24.23 4.79 -42.51
N ILE A 492 23.55 5.80 -43.03
CA ILE A 492 22.60 6.63 -42.27
C ILE A 492 21.26 6.55 -42.99
N GLY A 493 20.21 6.17 -42.27
CA GLY A 493 18.88 5.99 -42.83
C GLY A 493 17.76 6.17 -41.80
N VAL A 494 16.54 6.34 -42.29
CA VAL A 494 15.33 6.43 -41.46
C VAL A 494 14.44 5.23 -41.77
N SER A 495 14.28 4.34 -40.79
CA SER A 495 13.35 3.22 -40.90
C SER A 495 11.95 3.67 -40.46
N ILE A 496 10.98 3.57 -41.37
CA ILE A 496 9.58 3.92 -41.14
C ILE A 496 8.74 2.65 -41.23
N SER A 497 8.03 2.32 -40.16
CA SER A 497 7.13 1.18 -40.09
C SER A 497 5.72 1.63 -39.69
N PHE A 498 4.77 1.46 -40.62
CA PHE A 498 3.38 1.85 -40.47
C PHE A 498 2.48 0.60 -40.33
N PRO A 499 1.91 0.32 -39.14
CA PRO A 499 1.01 -0.83 -38.96
C PRO A 499 -0.38 -0.53 -39.55
N LEU A 500 -0.64 -1.04 -40.76
CA LEU A 500 -1.89 -0.84 -41.52
C LEU A 500 -3.19 -1.18 -40.76
N ARG A 501 -3.14 -2.10 -39.79
CA ARG A 501 -4.24 -2.45 -38.89
C ARG A 501 -3.71 -2.66 -37.48
N ASN A 502 -3.53 -1.58 -36.71
CA ASN A 502 -2.88 -1.59 -35.40
C ASN A 502 -3.78 -2.11 -34.24
N ARG A 503 -4.61 -3.12 -34.52
CA ARG A 503 -5.67 -3.64 -33.63
C ARG A 503 -5.15 -4.07 -32.26
N THR A 504 -3.93 -4.59 -32.17
CA THR A 504 -3.31 -5.04 -30.91
C THR A 504 -2.99 -3.87 -29.98
N ALA A 505 -2.34 -2.81 -30.48
CA ALA A 505 -2.08 -1.61 -29.68
C ALA A 505 -3.36 -0.84 -29.34
N GLU A 506 -4.34 -0.81 -30.25
CA GLU A 506 -5.67 -0.25 -30.01
C GLU A 506 -6.43 -1.00 -28.91
N ALA A 507 -6.42 -2.34 -28.94
CA ALA A 507 -7.04 -3.18 -27.91
C ALA A 507 -6.35 -3.02 -26.55
N GLN A 508 -5.02 -3.00 -26.50
CA GLN A 508 -4.26 -2.75 -25.26
C GLN A 508 -4.53 -1.36 -24.68
N LEU A 509 -4.64 -0.33 -25.53
CA LEU A 509 -5.06 1.02 -25.10
C LEU A 509 -6.51 1.03 -24.61
N GLY A 510 -7.41 0.27 -25.24
CA GLY A 510 -8.79 0.07 -24.79
C GLY A 510 -8.86 -0.58 -23.42
N GLN A 511 -8.09 -1.65 -23.21
CA GLN A 511 -7.96 -2.37 -21.94
C GLN A 511 -7.44 -1.46 -20.82
N ALA A 512 -6.35 -0.72 -21.05
CA ALA A 512 -5.80 0.21 -20.06
C ALA A 512 -6.79 1.36 -19.72
N LYS A 513 -7.55 1.85 -20.70
CA LYS A 513 -8.63 2.83 -20.46
C LYS A 513 -9.82 2.24 -19.70
N ALA A 514 -10.15 0.97 -19.91
CA ALA A 514 -11.19 0.27 -19.15
C ALA A 514 -10.75 0.03 -17.69
N GLN A 515 -9.48 -0.33 -17.48
CA GLN A 515 -8.87 -0.44 -16.15
C GLN A 515 -8.89 0.90 -15.40
N ALA A 516 -8.54 2.01 -16.06
CA ALA A 516 -8.63 3.35 -15.45
C ALA A 516 -10.04 3.67 -14.93
N ARG A 517 -11.08 3.41 -15.75
CA ARG A 517 -12.49 3.58 -15.33
C ARG A 517 -12.90 2.65 -14.19
N ALA A 518 -12.36 1.43 -14.14
CA ALA A 518 -12.62 0.52 -13.03
C ALA A 518 -12.06 1.07 -11.71
N LEU A 519 -10.88 1.71 -11.75
CA LEU A 519 -10.33 2.40 -10.58
C LEU A 519 -11.14 3.65 -10.18
N ASP A 520 -11.73 4.38 -11.13
CA ASP A 520 -12.65 5.49 -10.82
C ASP A 520 -13.90 5.00 -10.03
N TYR A 521 -14.46 3.84 -10.38
CA TYR A 521 -15.57 3.25 -9.62
C TYR A 521 -15.12 2.67 -8.27
N GLN A 522 -13.92 2.09 -8.19
CA GLN A 522 -13.35 1.64 -6.92
C GLN A 522 -13.07 2.81 -5.96
N GLU A 523 -12.71 3.99 -6.48
CA GLU A 523 -12.55 5.20 -5.68
C GLU A 523 -13.90 5.64 -5.09
N GLN A 524 -14.96 5.67 -5.89
CA GLN A 524 -16.32 5.95 -5.39
C GLN A 524 -16.76 4.93 -4.31
N GLN A 525 -16.47 3.63 -4.51
CA GLN A 525 -16.77 2.59 -3.52
C GLN A 525 -15.93 2.74 -2.23
N LEU A 526 -14.65 3.11 -2.35
CA LEU A 526 -13.76 3.33 -1.21
C LEU A 526 -14.22 4.55 -0.40
N LEU A 527 -14.53 5.67 -1.05
CA LEU A 527 -15.04 6.88 -0.38
C LEU A 527 -16.35 6.61 0.37
N GLN A 528 -17.26 5.82 -0.20
CA GLN A 528 -18.48 5.37 0.47
C GLN A 528 -18.19 4.48 1.68
N ARG A 529 -17.24 3.52 1.55
CA ARG A 529 -16.82 2.66 2.67
C ARG A 529 -16.21 3.49 3.81
N ILE A 530 -15.34 4.44 3.51
CA ILE A 530 -14.72 5.34 4.50
C ILE A 530 -15.80 6.12 5.26
N ALA A 531 -16.81 6.67 4.57
CA ALA A 531 -17.92 7.38 5.22
C ALA A 531 -18.74 6.47 6.14
N ILE A 532 -19.01 5.22 5.74
CA ILE A 532 -19.70 4.23 6.57
C ILE A 532 -18.86 3.84 7.79
N GLU A 533 -17.55 3.60 7.62
CA GLU A 533 -16.64 3.28 8.72
C GLU A 533 -16.51 4.42 9.74
N VAL A 534 -16.40 5.67 9.28
CA VAL A 534 -16.36 6.87 10.16
C VAL A 534 -17.66 6.99 10.97
N ARG A 535 -18.82 6.86 10.32
CA ARG A 535 -20.13 6.88 11.00
C ARG A 535 -20.27 5.76 12.02
N ASN A 536 -19.92 4.54 11.65
CA ASN A 536 -19.99 3.39 12.56
C ASN A 536 -19.02 3.54 13.74
N ALA A 537 -17.81 4.09 13.54
CA ALA A 537 -16.87 4.34 14.63
C ALA A 537 -17.37 5.41 15.60
N LEU A 538 -17.91 6.52 15.10
CA LEU A 538 -18.54 7.57 15.94
C LEU A 538 -19.75 7.02 16.70
N GLN A 539 -20.62 6.28 16.03
CA GLN A 539 -21.80 5.65 16.65
C GLN A 539 -21.41 4.62 17.71
N ASN A 540 -20.31 3.88 17.53
CA ASN A 540 -19.77 2.96 18.53
C ASN A 540 -19.17 3.68 19.74
N VAL A 541 -18.49 4.81 19.55
CA VAL A 541 -17.99 5.65 20.67
C VAL A 541 -19.17 6.22 21.47
N GLU A 542 -20.21 6.73 20.82
CA GLU A 542 -21.40 7.26 21.51
C GLU A 542 -22.23 6.16 22.19
N ALA A 543 -22.37 4.98 21.57
CA ALA A 543 -23.02 3.84 22.19
C ALA A 543 -22.24 3.34 23.42
N ALA A 544 -20.91 3.29 23.35
CA ALA A 544 -20.06 2.96 24.50
C ALA A 544 -20.13 4.03 25.60
N ARG A 545 -20.22 5.32 25.24
CA ARG A 545 -20.44 6.44 26.17
C ARG A 545 -21.74 6.25 26.96
N GLN A 546 -22.85 5.98 26.28
CA GLN A 546 -24.14 5.73 26.91
C GLN A 546 -24.14 4.43 27.73
N SER A 547 -23.41 3.40 27.28
CA SER A 547 -23.23 2.14 28.00
C SER A 547 -22.52 2.33 29.35
N ILE A 548 -21.49 3.19 29.43
CA ILE A 548 -20.85 3.55 30.71
C ILE A 548 -21.86 4.17 31.67
N GLU A 549 -22.64 5.16 31.22
CA GLU A 549 -23.64 5.83 32.05
C GLU A 549 -24.70 4.85 32.58
N ALA A 550 -25.17 3.94 31.74
CA ALA A 550 -26.15 2.91 32.11
C ALA A 550 -25.56 1.86 33.07
N ALA A 551 -24.35 1.35 32.81
CA ALA A 551 -23.70 0.36 33.65
C ALA A 551 -23.37 0.92 35.05
N ARG A 552 -22.92 2.18 35.11
CA ARG A 552 -22.72 2.92 36.37
C ARG A 552 -24.00 3.07 37.17
N ALA A 553 -25.09 3.49 36.53
CA ALA A 553 -26.39 3.62 37.19
C ALA A 553 -26.89 2.25 37.71
N ALA A 554 -26.69 1.19 36.93
CA ALA A 554 -26.99 -0.18 37.34
C ALA A 554 -26.17 -0.62 38.55
N ARG A 555 -24.83 -0.40 38.59
CA ARG A 555 -24.01 -0.70 39.78
C ARG A 555 -24.54 0.04 41.00
N LEU A 556 -24.73 1.36 40.93
CA LEU A 556 -25.21 2.16 42.06
C LEU A 556 -26.56 1.64 42.61
N ALA A 557 -27.47 1.24 41.72
CA ALA A 557 -28.73 0.61 42.11
C ALA A 557 -28.54 -0.77 42.77
N ARG A 558 -27.62 -1.62 42.26
CA ARG A 558 -27.30 -2.92 42.89
C ARG A 558 -26.61 -2.77 44.24
N GLU A 559 -25.79 -1.73 44.41
CA GLU A 559 -25.06 -1.43 45.63
C GLU A 559 -26.05 -1.06 46.76
N LYS A 560 -27.01 -0.18 46.46
CA LYS A 560 -28.11 0.17 47.38
C LYS A 560 -29.11 -0.97 47.62
N GLN A 561 -29.31 -1.87 46.66
CA GLN A 561 -30.12 -3.09 46.87
C GLN A 561 -29.45 -4.08 47.82
N LEU A 562 -28.13 -4.29 47.69
CA LEU A 562 -27.38 -5.16 48.61
C LEU A 562 -27.40 -4.61 50.04
N GLU A 563 -27.15 -3.31 50.20
CA GLU A 563 -27.18 -2.61 51.49
C GLU A 563 -28.53 -2.80 52.21
N GLY A 564 -29.66 -2.51 51.55
CA GLY A 564 -30.99 -2.71 52.12
C GLY A 564 -31.36 -4.17 52.39
N GLU A 565 -30.88 -5.13 51.59
CA GLU A 565 -31.14 -6.55 51.87
C GLU A 565 -30.26 -7.09 53.01
N GLN A 566 -29.05 -6.56 53.20
CA GLN A 566 -28.21 -6.85 54.36
C GLN A 566 -28.84 -6.34 55.67
N GLU A 567 -29.43 -5.13 55.67
CA GLU A 567 -30.22 -4.62 56.79
C GLU A 567 -31.43 -5.53 57.10
N ARG A 568 -32.17 -5.95 56.07
CA ARG A 568 -33.31 -6.89 56.22
C ARG A 568 -32.88 -8.27 56.73
N PHE A 569 -31.72 -8.78 56.31
CA PHE A 569 -31.17 -10.04 56.81
C PHE A 569 -30.68 -9.92 58.26
N ALA A 570 -30.07 -8.80 58.65
CA ALA A 570 -29.72 -8.51 60.03
C ALA A 570 -30.96 -8.46 60.95
N ALA A 571 -32.09 -7.95 60.44
CA ALA A 571 -33.38 -7.93 61.12
C ALA A 571 -34.20 -9.24 61.00
N GLY A 572 -33.66 -10.31 60.39
CA GLY A 572 -34.35 -11.60 60.23
C GLY A 572 -35.50 -11.61 59.22
N MET A 573 -35.63 -10.57 58.38
CA MET A 573 -36.69 -10.39 57.38
C MET A 573 -36.27 -10.76 55.95
N SER A 574 -35.14 -11.44 55.77
CA SER A 574 -34.60 -11.93 54.50
C SER A 574 -33.82 -13.23 54.70
N THR A 575 -33.42 -13.89 53.61
CA THR A 575 -32.65 -15.14 53.61
C THR A 575 -31.23 -14.91 53.12
N ASN A 576 -30.28 -15.73 53.60
CA ASN A 576 -28.88 -15.70 53.16
C ASN A 576 -28.76 -15.92 51.63
N PHE A 577 -29.61 -16.78 51.04
CA PHE A 577 -29.73 -16.92 49.58
C PHE A 577 -29.97 -15.58 48.85
N LEU A 578 -30.89 -14.72 49.34
CA LEU A 578 -31.15 -13.41 48.72
C LEU A 578 -29.96 -12.47 48.83
N VAL A 579 -29.28 -12.43 49.99
CA VAL A 579 -28.06 -11.63 50.17
C VAL A 579 -26.96 -12.08 49.19
N LEU A 580 -26.70 -13.39 49.09
CA LEU A 580 -25.73 -13.94 48.13
C LEU A 580 -26.13 -13.64 46.67
N GLN A 581 -27.43 -13.67 46.35
CA GLN A 581 -27.94 -13.32 45.03
C GLN A 581 -27.69 -11.85 44.68
N TYR A 582 -27.93 -10.90 45.60
CA TYR A 582 -27.64 -9.49 45.36
C TYR A 582 -26.14 -9.18 45.33
N GLN A 583 -25.31 -9.86 46.14
CA GLN A 583 -23.84 -9.78 46.03
C GLN A 583 -23.37 -10.18 44.62
N ASN A 584 -23.91 -11.26 44.06
CA ASN A 584 -23.60 -11.72 42.70
C ASN A 584 -24.03 -10.68 41.65
N GLN A 585 -25.22 -10.09 41.79
CA GLN A 585 -25.70 -9.04 40.90
C GLN A 585 -24.86 -7.75 40.98
N LEU A 586 -24.33 -7.39 42.16
CA LEU A 586 -23.40 -6.26 42.31
C LEU A 586 -22.03 -6.57 41.68
N SER A 587 -21.48 -7.78 41.90
CA SER A 587 -20.22 -8.21 41.28
C SER A 587 -20.29 -8.16 39.75
N GLN A 588 -21.37 -8.71 39.17
CA GLN A 588 -21.65 -8.64 37.74
C GLN A 588 -21.80 -7.19 37.24
N ALA A 589 -22.47 -6.32 38.00
CA ALA A 589 -22.61 -4.91 37.64
C ALA A 589 -21.27 -4.13 37.68
N ARG A 590 -20.39 -4.44 38.65
CA ARG A 590 -19.01 -3.90 38.69
C ARG A 590 -18.19 -4.35 37.48
N GLY A 591 -18.26 -5.63 37.11
CA GLY A 591 -17.65 -6.16 35.89
C GLY A 591 -18.18 -5.49 34.62
N ALA A 592 -19.49 -5.20 34.56
CA ALA A 592 -20.11 -4.50 33.43
C ALA A 592 -19.68 -3.02 33.31
N GLU A 593 -19.58 -2.26 34.42
CA GLU A 593 -19.05 -0.88 34.37
C GLU A 593 -17.58 -0.87 33.88
N LEU A 594 -16.75 -1.80 34.38
CA LEU A 594 -15.38 -1.99 33.91
C LEU A 594 -15.32 -2.35 32.40
N GLN A 595 -16.16 -3.27 31.95
CA GLN A 595 -16.20 -3.69 30.53
C GLN A 595 -16.63 -2.53 29.62
N ALA A 596 -17.60 -1.70 30.04
CA ALA A 596 -18.05 -0.53 29.28
C ALA A 596 -16.94 0.53 29.15
N LEU A 597 -16.21 0.83 30.23
CA LEU A 597 -15.08 1.75 30.23
C LEU A 597 -13.93 1.29 29.31
N VAL A 598 -13.66 -0.02 29.28
CA VAL A 598 -12.66 -0.63 28.39
C VAL A 598 -13.13 -0.63 26.93
N ALA A 599 -14.40 -0.96 26.67
CA ALA A 599 -14.98 -0.94 25.32
C ALA A 599 -14.95 0.47 24.72
N TYR A 600 -15.22 1.50 25.52
CA TYR A 600 -15.14 2.90 25.13
C TYR A 600 -13.72 3.33 24.71
N ASN A 601 -12.70 3.01 25.51
CA ASN A 601 -11.31 3.33 25.17
C ASN A 601 -10.84 2.59 23.90
N LYS A 602 -11.25 1.34 23.71
CA LYS A 602 -11.04 0.59 22.45
C LYS A 602 -11.79 1.20 21.25
N ALA A 603 -12.97 1.78 21.47
CA ALA A 603 -13.73 2.49 20.43
C ALA A 603 -13.04 3.81 20.03
N ILE A 604 -12.42 4.53 20.97
CA ILE A 604 -11.56 5.69 20.67
C ILE A 604 -10.35 5.27 19.82
N ALA A 605 -9.64 4.21 20.21
CA ALA A 605 -8.51 3.69 19.43
C ALA A 605 -8.92 3.29 18.00
N GLU A 606 -10.09 2.67 17.84
CA GLU A 606 -10.65 2.37 16.52
C GLU A 606 -11.05 3.63 15.73
N LEU A 607 -11.65 4.64 16.37
CA LEU A 607 -11.98 5.92 15.74
C LEU A 607 -10.71 6.64 15.25
N GLN A 608 -9.62 6.63 16.02
CA GLN A 608 -8.32 7.17 15.58
C GLN A 608 -7.76 6.42 14.36
N ARG A 609 -7.85 5.07 14.34
CA ARG A 609 -7.48 4.25 13.18
C ARG A 609 -8.32 4.62 11.96
N VAL A 610 -9.63 4.76 12.15
CA VAL A 610 -10.62 5.08 11.13
C VAL A 610 -10.48 6.50 10.57
N MET A 611 -9.98 7.46 11.36
CA MET A 611 -9.58 8.80 10.92
C MET A 611 -8.16 8.87 10.36
N GLY A 612 -7.35 7.80 10.50
CA GLY A 612 -5.94 7.79 10.11
C GLY A 612 -5.02 8.66 10.98
N THR A 613 -5.51 9.20 12.10
CA THR A 613 -4.80 10.16 12.96
C THR A 613 -3.93 9.50 14.04
N THR A 614 -3.92 8.17 14.14
CA THR A 614 -3.18 7.42 15.18
C THR A 614 -1.72 7.84 15.31
N LEU A 615 -1.03 8.06 14.18
CA LEU A 615 0.37 8.52 14.18
C LEU A 615 0.51 9.94 14.71
N ASP A 616 -0.41 10.83 14.35
CA ASP A 616 -0.38 12.24 14.73
C ASP A 616 -0.66 12.40 16.25
N VAL A 617 -1.59 11.62 16.79
CA VAL A 617 -1.95 11.59 18.23
C VAL A 617 -0.76 11.20 19.11
N TYR A 618 0.01 10.19 18.70
CA TYR A 618 1.21 9.75 19.43
C TYR A 618 2.51 10.44 18.95
N ASN A 619 2.40 11.47 18.09
CA ASN A 619 3.53 12.22 17.48
C ASN A 619 4.59 11.33 16.80
N ILE A 620 4.18 10.19 16.25
CA ILE A 620 5.04 9.20 15.58
C ILE A 620 5.34 9.67 14.16
N ARG A 621 6.59 10.07 13.91
CA ARG A 621 7.08 10.44 12.57
C ARG A 621 7.81 9.27 11.94
N LEU A 622 7.26 8.73 10.85
CA LEU A 622 7.92 7.69 10.04
C LEU A 622 8.91 8.37 9.09
N SER A 623 10.20 8.27 9.39
CA SER A 623 11.28 8.69 8.48
C SER A 623 11.58 7.59 7.47
N THR A 624 11.41 7.88 6.18
CA THR A 624 11.70 6.96 5.07
C THR A 624 13.08 7.13 4.44
N ASP A 625 13.94 8.03 4.96
CA ASP A 625 15.33 8.15 4.52
C ASP A 625 16.17 6.96 5.00
N SER A 626 16.40 6.01 4.09
CA SER A 626 17.46 4.99 4.16
C SER A 626 18.80 5.58 3.73
N ARG A 627 19.34 6.52 4.52
CA ARG A 627 20.60 7.25 4.24
C ARG A 627 21.49 7.41 5.48
#